data_AF-A0A930JSA3-F1
#
_entry.id   AF-A0A930JSA3-F1
#
_cell.length_a   1.000
_cell.length_b   1.000
_cell.length_c   1.000
_cell.angle_alpha   90.00
_cell.angle_beta   90.00
_cell.angle_gamma   90.00
#
_symmetry.space_group_name_H-M   'P 1'
#
loop_
_entity.id
_entity.type
_entity.pdbx_description
1 polymer ?
#
loop_
_entity_poly.entity_id
_entity_poly.type
_entity_poly.pdbx_seq_one_letter_code
_entity_poly.pdbx_strand_id
1 'polypeptide(L)'
;MRAITDEHLRAYQEGGCLQKLFYVIKKDPELSFEIRMKNEVMIYHHKDRILTIHFSKGKPSIDILSEKYYKNATPPSVSFKYDDLEETLKQTDQLRRYFKEAKRLVDTYKSGLEFEVQQNIALGNHSFNNRFVVVDMEWQLPQADIKKEERISRTRIDLVVVDTQKNDKGENDIYLGELKVGMDAIGGKSGIVDHIEKTNKLIRSPKACAILRKDVESIIRQKGALGLFEGDYTGLNLSDTPRMMLILAYRGSEERRALEKQEKEARDKAKAEGMAAPLIVWHDALITLKV
;
A
#
# COMPACT_ATOMS: atom_id res chain seq x y z
N MET A 1 -14.68 5.57 -3.39
CA MET A 1 -13.76 6.32 -2.53
C MET A 1 -13.34 5.41 -1.39
N ARG A 2 -12.03 5.26 -1.19
CA ARG A 2 -11.42 4.60 -0.03
C ARG A 2 -11.52 5.52 1.16
N ALA A 3 -12.43 5.18 2.05
CA ALA A 3 -12.68 5.95 3.25
C ALA A 3 -13.32 5.04 4.30
N ILE A 4 -13.00 5.33 5.56
CA ILE A 4 -13.76 4.85 6.70
C ILE A 4 -14.71 5.94 7.20
N THR A 5 -15.78 5.58 7.92
CA THR A 5 -16.67 6.56 8.54
C THR A 5 -15.99 7.24 9.73
N ASP A 6 -16.49 8.41 10.14
CA ASP A 6 -15.96 9.07 11.36
C ASP A 6 -16.15 8.21 12.61
N GLU A 7 -17.22 7.40 12.64
CA GLU A 7 -17.45 6.43 13.71
C GLU A 7 -16.36 5.35 13.75
N HIS A 8 -16.02 4.79 12.59
CA HIS A 8 -14.94 3.80 12.47
C HIS A 8 -13.58 4.43 12.76
N LEU A 9 -13.33 5.67 12.33
CA LEU A 9 -12.12 6.41 12.67
C LEU A 9 -11.97 6.61 14.19
N ARG A 10 -13.05 7.04 14.87
CA ARG A 10 -13.08 7.20 16.34
C ARG A 10 -12.87 5.88 17.08
N ALA A 11 -13.24 4.74 16.50
CA ALA A 11 -13.01 3.44 17.11
C ALA A 11 -11.51 3.14 17.32
N TYR A 12 -10.61 3.75 16.55
CA TYR A 12 -9.16 3.60 16.71
C TYR A 12 -8.52 4.64 17.66
N GLN A 13 -9.24 5.72 17.96
CA GLN A 13 -8.76 6.82 18.80
C GLN A 13 -8.89 6.48 20.29
N GLU A 14 -8.48 7.41 21.16
CA GLU A 14 -8.54 7.22 22.61
C GLU A 14 -9.96 6.89 23.09
N GLY A 15 -10.10 5.81 23.86
CA GLY A 15 -11.39 5.30 24.34
C GLY A 15 -12.18 4.46 23.31
N GLY A 16 -11.68 4.33 22.08
CA GLY A 16 -12.30 3.52 21.02
C GLY A 16 -12.09 2.01 21.20
N CYS A 17 -13.04 1.20 20.72
CA CYS A 17 -12.99 -0.26 20.90
C CYS A 17 -11.86 -0.96 20.12
N LEU A 18 -11.26 -0.29 19.13
CA LEU A 18 -10.12 -0.77 18.33
C LEU A 18 -8.80 -0.12 18.75
N GLN A 19 -8.78 0.74 19.78
CA GLN A 19 -7.60 1.50 20.20
C GLN A 19 -6.37 0.60 20.47
N LYS A 20 -6.55 -0.50 21.21
CA LYS A 20 -5.42 -1.40 21.52
C LYS A 20 -4.94 -2.20 20.31
N LEU A 21 -5.86 -2.62 19.44
CA LEU A 21 -5.51 -3.25 18.16
C LEU A 21 -4.70 -2.28 17.29
N PHE A 22 -5.17 -1.04 17.15
CA PHE A 22 -4.46 0.00 16.42
C PHE A 22 -3.09 0.33 17.04
N TYR A 23 -2.99 0.39 18.36
CA TYR A 23 -1.72 0.58 19.05
C TYR A 23 -0.69 -0.50 18.69
N VAL A 24 -1.12 -1.78 18.69
CA VAL A 24 -0.23 -2.90 18.30
C VAL A 24 0.17 -2.78 16.83
N ILE A 25 -0.77 -2.48 15.93
CA ILE A 25 -0.48 -2.29 14.50
C ILE A 25 0.51 -1.15 14.28
N LYS A 26 0.24 0.02 14.86
CA LYS A 26 1.05 1.23 14.69
C LYS A 26 2.48 1.07 15.22
N LYS A 27 2.69 0.21 16.22
CA LYS A 27 4.01 -0.05 16.82
C LYS A 27 4.79 -1.17 16.14
N ASP A 28 4.19 -1.90 15.21
CA ASP A 28 4.84 -2.98 14.49
C ASP A 28 5.21 -2.49 13.06
N PRO A 29 6.49 -2.18 12.78
CA PRO A 29 6.91 -1.61 11.50
C PRO A 29 6.80 -2.58 10.33
N GLU A 30 6.63 -3.88 10.60
CA GLU A 30 6.42 -4.91 9.59
C GLU A 30 4.95 -4.98 9.13
N LEU A 31 4.06 -4.18 9.74
CA LEU A 31 2.65 -4.10 9.41
C LEU A 31 2.33 -2.79 8.69
N SER A 32 1.44 -2.88 7.70
CA SER A 32 0.83 -1.69 7.11
C SER A 32 -0.65 -1.60 7.39
N PHE A 33 -1.10 -0.41 7.77
CA PHE A 33 -2.50 -0.06 7.96
C PHE A 33 -3.04 0.58 6.68
N GLU A 34 -3.99 -0.09 6.01
CA GLU A 34 -4.47 0.35 4.71
C GLU A 34 -5.99 0.51 4.66
N ILE A 35 -6.45 1.71 4.29
CA ILE A 35 -7.88 2.02 4.15
C ILE A 35 -8.38 1.49 2.81
N ARG A 36 -9.51 0.79 2.84
CA ARG A 36 -10.12 0.17 1.67
C ARG A 36 -11.54 0.69 1.44
N MET A 37 -12.14 0.24 0.35
CA MET A 37 -13.53 0.57 0.03
C MET A 37 -14.48 -0.02 1.08
N LYS A 38 -15.72 0.48 1.14
CA LYS A 38 -16.79 -0.08 1.97
C LYS A 38 -16.52 -0.05 3.49
N ASN A 39 -15.87 1.00 3.98
CA ASN A 39 -15.59 1.18 5.40
C ASN A 39 -14.72 0.06 6.00
N GLU A 40 -13.78 -0.47 5.20
CA GLU A 40 -12.86 -1.53 5.61
C GLU A 40 -11.45 -0.99 5.82
N VAL A 41 -10.74 -1.59 6.78
CA VAL A 41 -9.29 -1.45 6.94
C VAL A 41 -8.66 -2.82 6.77
N MET A 42 -7.59 -2.89 5.99
CA MET A 42 -6.80 -4.10 5.81
C MET A 42 -5.41 -3.91 6.39
N ILE A 43 -4.95 -4.90 7.13
CA ILE A 43 -3.59 -4.96 7.66
C ILE A 43 -2.79 -5.91 6.80
N TYR A 44 -1.66 -5.43 6.31
CA TYR A 44 -0.75 -6.18 5.45
C TYR A 44 0.57 -6.47 6.14
N HIS A 45 1.14 -7.61 5.80
CA HIS A 45 2.53 -7.94 6.03
C HIS A 45 3.07 -8.57 4.74
N HIS A 46 4.18 -8.05 4.21
CA HIS A 46 4.80 -8.57 2.99
C HIS A 46 3.81 -8.76 1.81
N LYS A 47 3.05 -7.71 1.46
CA LYS A 47 1.95 -7.67 0.45
C LYS A 47 0.73 -8.56 0.74
N ASP A 48 0.80 -9.44 1.73
CA ASP A 48 -0.28 -10.34 2.07
C ASP A 48 -1.17 -9.76 3.16
N ARG A 49 -2.47 -9.79 2.89
CA ARG A 49 -3.50 -9.33 3.84
C ARG A 49 -3.60 -10.34 4.97
N ILE A 50 -3.19 -9.92 6.16
CA ILE A 50 -3.23 -10.78 7.34
C ILE A 50 -4.46 -10.54 8.21
N LEU A 51 -5.08 -9.36 8.15
CA LEU A 51 -6.28 -9.05 8.92
C LEU A 51 -7.16 -8.04 8.16
N THR A 52 -8.49 -8.19 8.20
CA THR A 52 -9.46 -7.19 7.71
C THR A 52 -10.36 -6.76 8.86
N ILE A 53 -10.53 -5.46 9.04
CA ILE A 53 -11.43 -4.85 10.01
C ILE A 53 -12.60 -4.26 9.24
N HIS A 54 -13.79 -4.75 9.56
CA HIS A 54 -15.06 -4.16 9.15
C HIS A 54 -15.66 -3.42 10.33
N PHE A 55 -16.47 -2.40 10.06
CA PHE A 55 -17.14 -1.65 11.11
C PHE A 55 -18.55 -1.25 10.68
N SER A 56 -19.53 -1.59 11.51
CA SER A 56 -20.94 -1.30 11.24
C SER A 56 -21.70 -1.09 12.54
N LYS A 57 -22.44 0.03 12.63
CA LYS A 57 -23.32 0.36 13.77
C LYS A 57 -22.59 0.22 15.12
N GLY A 58 -21.43 0.83 15.25
CA GLY A 58 -20.62 0.83 16.47
C GLY A 58 -19.92 -0.49 16.79
N LYS A 59 -19.99 -1.51 15.93
CA LYS A 59 -19.41 -2.83 16.19
C LYS A 59 -18.36 -3.19 15.13
N PRO A 60 -17.15 -3.61 15.57
CA PRO A 60 -16.19 -4.19 14.66
C PRO A 60 -16.53 -5.65 14.34
N SER A 61 -16.11 -6.12 13.16
CA SER A 61 -15.93 -7.55 12.88
C SER A 61 -14.60 -7.75 12.17
N ILE A 62 -13.92 -8.86 12.48
CA ILE A 62 -12.54 -9.09 12.04
C ILE A 62 -12.45 -10.38 11.25
N ASP A 63 -11.97 -10.29 10.01
CA ASP A 63 -11.53 -11.45 9.25
C ASP A 63 -10.03 -11.64 9.47
N ILE A 64 -9.64 -12.83 9.92
CA ILE A 64 -8.25 -13.19 10.15
C ILE A 64 -7.55 -13.70 8.88
N LEU A 65 -6.26 -14.02 9.01
CA LEU A 65 -5.44 -14.66 7.99
C LEU A 65 -6.20 -15.80 7.29
N SER A 66 -6.09 -15.85 5.97
CA SER A 66 -6.77 -16.86 5.17
C SER A 66 -6.22 -18.26 5.43
N GLU A 67 -7.10 -19.27 5.45
CA GLU A 67 -6.72 -20.68 5.62
C GLU A 67 -5.65 -21.18 4.65
N LYS A 68 -5.52 -20.57 3.46
CA LYS A 68 -4.49 -20.95 2.48
C LYS A 68 -3.06 -20.91 3.05
N TYR A 69 -2.79 -20.07 4.06
CA TYR A 69 -1.45 -19.95 4.68
C TYR A 69 -1.18 -21.02 5.76
N TYR A 70 -2.21 -21.69 6.26
CA TYR A 70 -2.08 -22.70 7.32
C TYR A 70 -2.86 -23.99 7.01
N LYS A 71 -3.11 -24.27 5.73
CA LYS A 71 -3.79 -25.51 5.29
C LYS A 71 -3.15 -26.78 5.88
N ASN A 72 -1.83 -26.75 6.08
CA ASN A 72 -1.04 -27.85 6.65
C ASN A 72 -0.29 -27.43 7.93
N ALA A 73 -0.74 -26.38 8.61
CA ALA A 73 -0.11 -25.85 9.82
C ALA A 73 -1.16 -25.47 10.87
N THR A 74 -0.73 -25.16 12.09
CA THR A 74 -1.63 -24.65 13.12
C THR A 74 -2.08 -23.22 12.77
N PRO A 75 -3.39 -22.91 12.77
CA PRO A 75 -3.86 -21.53 12.60
C PRO A 75 -3.37 -20.64 13.75
N PRO A 76 -3.48 -19.30 13.61
CA PRO A 76 -3.30 -18.40 14.74
C PRO A 76 -4.18 -18.82 15.92
N SER A 77 -3.60 -18.85 17.12
CA SER A 77 -4.22 -19.32 18.36
C SER A 77 -5.25 -18.34 18.94
N VAL A 78 -5.24 -17.11 18.45
CA VAL A 78 -6.07 -16.01 18.95
C VAL A 78 -7.40 -15.96 18.21
N SER A 79 -8.50 -16.02 18.97
CA SER A 79 -9.87 -15.94 18.44
C SER A 79 -10.33 -14.49 18.29
N PHE A 80 -10.86 -14.18 17.12
CA PHE A 80 -11.59 -12.93 16.84
C PHE A 80 -13.07 -13.20 16.56
N LYS A 81 -13.59 -14.36 17.01
CA LYS A 81 -15.01 -14.69 16.90
C LYS A 81 -15.85 -13.76 17.76
N TYR A 82 -17.13 -13.60 17.41
CA TYR A 82 -18.02 -12.61 18.04
C TYR A 82 -18.03 -12.69 19.58
N ASP A 83 -18.10 -13.89 20.13
CA ASP A 83 -18.18 -14.11 21.59
C ASP A 83 -16.87 -13.73 22.32
N ASP A 84 -15.73 -13.82 21.64
CA ASP A 84 -14.40 -13.53 22.21
C ASP A 84 -13.89 -12.13 21.81
N LEU A 85 -14.48 -11.51 20.78
CA LEU A 85 -13.91 -10.34 20.10
C LEU A 85 -13.68 -9.16 21.04
N GLU A 86 -14.65 -8.84 21.87
CA GLU A 86 -14.55 -7.71 22.79
C GLU A 86 -13.41 -7.91 23.80
N GLU A 87 -13.25 -9.13 24.32
CA GLU A 87 -12.19 -9.46 25.26
C GLU A 87 -10.82 -9.50 24.58
N THR A 88 -10.72 -10.11 23.40
CA THR A 88 -9.49 -10.12 22.59
C THR A 88 -9.02 -8.71 22.28
N LEU A 89 -9.93 -7.79 21.90
CA LEU A 89 -9.59 -6.39 21.61
C LEU A 89 -9.10 -5.62 22.85
N LYS A 90 -9.39 -6.11 24.07
CA LYS A 90 -8.88 -5.53 25.33
C LYS A 90 -7.48 -6.07 25.69
N GLN A 91 -6.99 -7.13 25.07
CA GLN A 91 -5.76 -7.82 25.48
C GLN A 91 -4.60 -7.61 24.50
N THR A 92 -3.72 -6.65 24.78
CA THR A 92 -2.54 -6.34 23.93
C THR A 92 -1.64 -7.55 23.66
N ASP A 93 -1.47 -8.46 24.61
CA ASP A 93 -0.63 -9.65 24.43
C ASP A 93 -1.24 -10.67 23.46
N GLN A 94 -2.56 -10.82 23.45
CA GLN A 94 -3.26 -11.63 22.44
C GLN A 94 -3.09 -11.01 21.06
N LEU A 95 -3.30 -9.70 20.95
CA LEU A 95 -3.17 -8.98 19.68
C LEU A 95 -1.75 -9.10 19.10
N ARG A 96 -0.72 -8.93 19.94
CA ARG A 96 0.69 -9.14 19.55
C ARG A 96 0.97 -10.59 19.15
N ARG A 97 0.43 -11.56 19.91
CA ARG A 97 0.58 -12.99 19.61
C ARG A 97 0.00 -13.32 18.24
N TYR A 98 -1.20 -12.82 17.95
CA TYR A 98 -1.84 -13.01 16.66
C TYR A 98 -0.95 -12.55 15.50
N PHE A 99 -0.45 -11.31 15.55
CA PHE A 99 0.39 -10.78 14.48
C PHE A 99 1.69 -11.56 14.34
N LYS A 100 2.32 -11.93 15.46
CA LYS A 100 3.52 -12.78 15.44
C LYS A 100 3.27 -14.13 14.74
N GLU A 101 2.17 -14.79 15.06
CA GLU A 101 1.80 -16.08 14.46
C GLU A 101 1.42 -15.95 12.98
N ALA A 102 0.66 -14.91 12.63
CA ALA A 102 0.24 -14.63 11.26
C ALA A 102 1.42 -14.31 10.35
N LYS A 103 2.36 -13.45 10.79
CA LYS A 103 3.58 -13.12 10.04
C LYS A 103 4.41 -14.39 9.75
N ARG A 104 4.66 -15.21 10.77
CA ARG A 104 5.38 -16.48 10.63
C ARG A 104 4.75 -17.41 9.58
N LEU A 105 3.42 -17.50 9.54
CA LEU A 105 2.70 -18.33 8.57
C LEU A 105 2.83 -17.77 7.15
N VAL A 106 2.78 -16.45 6.98
CA VAL A 106 3.02 -15.79 5.69
C VAL A 106 4.44 -16.07 5.22
N ASP A 107 5.45 -15.84 6.06
CA ASP A 107 6.87 -16.05 5.71
C ASP A 107 7.17 -17.52 5.36
N THR A 108 6.50 -18.46 6.02
CA THR A 108 6.62 -19.90 5.73
C THR A 108 5.97 -20.24 4.39
N TYR A 109 4.83 -19.61 4.07
CA TYR A 109 4.10 -19.87 2.83
C TYR A 109 4.77 -19.25 1.61
N LYS A 110 5.34 -18.06 1.75
CA LYS A 110 6.04 -17.31 0.71
C LYS A 110 7.16 -16.50 1.32
N SER A 111 8.39 -16.76 0.88
CA SER A 111 9.51 -15.84 1.02
C SER A 111 9.65 -15.05 -0.27
N GLY A 112 9.68 -13.72 -0.16
CA GLY A 112 9.74 -12.83 -1.31
C GLY A 112 10.45 -11.54 -0.94
N LEU A 113 11.68 -11.37 -1.42
CA LEU A 113 12.51 -10.21 -1.17
C LEU A 113 11.84 -8.89 -1.62
N GLU A 114 11.10 -8.92 -2.73
CA GLU A 114 10.35 -7.77 -3.22
C GLU A 114 9.40 -7.20 -2.16
N PHE A 115 8.84 -8.07 -1.32
CA PHE A 115 7.86 -7.69 -0.32
C PHE A 115 8.49 -6.94 0.86
N GLU A 116 9.65 -7.41 1.32
CA GLU A 116 10.45 -6.76 2.35
C GLU A 116 10.90 -5.37 1.87
N VAL A 117 11.41 -5.29 0.63
CA VAL A 117 11.86 -4.02 0.05
C VAL A 117 10.71 -3.01 -0.05
N GLN A 118 9.53 -3.43 -0.52
CA GLN A 118 8.37 -2.54 -0.58
C GLN A 118 7.96 -2.00 0.80
N GLN A 119 7.90 -2.88 1.81
CA GLN A 119 7.54 -2.50 3.17
C GLN A 119 8.57 -1.51 3.75
N ASN A 120 9.87 -1.74 3.51
CA ASN A 120 10.94 -0.85 3.93
C ASN A 120 10.87 0.52 3.25
N ILE A 121 10.56 0.56 1.95
CA ILE A 121 10.35 1.82 1.23
C ILE A 121 9.17 2.58 1.84
N ALA A 122 8.03 1.91 2.09
CA ALA A 122 6.87 2.55 2.70
C ALA A 122 7.20 3.09 4.10
N LEU A 123 7.89 2.30 4.93
CA LEU A 123 8.32 2.70 6.26
C LEU A 123 9.29 3.89 6.22
N GLY A 124 10.21 3.96 5.26
CA GLY A 124 11.13 5.09 5.12
C GLY A 124 10.49 6.38 4.61
N ASN A 125 9.26 6.30 4.07
CA ASN A 125 8.61 7.39 3.34
C ASN A 125 7.21 7.69 3.89
N HIS A 126 7.03 7.68 5.22
CA HIS A 126 5.75 8.03 5.87
C HIS A 126 5.72 9.46 6.45
N SER A 127 6.73 10.29 6.16
CA SER A 127 6.84 11.66 6.67
C SER A 127 6.72 12.69 5.55
N PHE A 128 5.80 13.66 5.68
CA PHE A 128 5.65 14.79 4.76
C PHE A 128 6.81 15.79 4.80
N ASN A 129 7.76 15.61 5.72
CA ASN A 129 9.05 16.30 5.66
C ASN A 129 9.98 15.74 4.57
N ASN A 130 9.71 14.51 4.11
CA ASN A 130 10.42 13.92 2.99
C ASN A 130 9.87 14.46 1.66
N ARG A 131 10.68 14.35 0.61
CA ARG A 131 10.21 14.66 -0.75
C ARG A 131 9.11 13.71 -1.19
N PHE A 132 9.30 12.41 -1.00
CA PHE A 132 8.34 11.39 -1.42
C PHE A 132 7.67 10.77 -0.20
N VAL A 133 6.34 10.67 -0.25
CA VAL A 133 5.53 10.07 0.81
C VAL A 133 4.70 8.94 0.24
N VAL A 134 4.87 7.73 0.74
CA VAL A 134 4.05 6.56 0.39
C VAL A 134 2.74 6.65 1.19
N VAL A 135 1.61 6.78 0.49
CA VAL A 135 0.30 6.97 1.13
C VAL A 135 -0.57 5.71 1.18
N ASP A 136 -0.41 4.81 0.20
CA ASP A 136 -1.12 3.53 0.13
C ASP A 136 -0.22 2.47 -0.53
N MET A 137 -0.40 1.22 -0.14
CA MET A 137 0.20 0.05 -0.78
C MET A 137 -0.85 -0.86 -1.39
N GLU A 138 -0.50 -1.53 -2.50
CA GLU A 138 -1.38 -2.48 -3.17
C GLU A 138 -2.69 -1.85 -3.65
N TRP A 139 -2.64 -0.57 -4.06
CA TRP A 139 -3.81 0.17 -4.52
C TRP A 139 -4.32 -0.41 -5.85
N GLN A 140 -5.65 -0.46 -5.99
CA GLN A 140 -6.31 -0.89 -7.22
C GLN A 140 -7.56 -0.04 -7.42
N LEU A 141 -7.77 0.40 -8.66
CA LEU A 141 -8.94 1.18 -9.06
C LEU A 141 -10.22 0.40 -8.74
N PRO A 142 -11.11 0.93 -7.88
CA PRO A 142 -12.43 0.36 -7.71
C PRO A 142 -13.25 0.58 -8.98
N GLN A 143 -13.74 -0.51 -9.58
CA GLN A 143 -14.50 -0.46 -10.85
C GLN A 143 -15.95 -0.92 -10.72
N ALA A 144 -16.46 -1.11 -9.49
CA ALA A 144 -17.84 -1.54 -9.25
C ALA A 144 -18.85 -0.54 -9.84
N ASP A 145 -18.59 0.75 -9.66
CA ASP A 145 -19.43 1.87 -10.13
C ASP A 145 -19.02 2.39 -11.52
N ILE A 146 -18.10 1.69 -12.20
CA ILE A 146 -17.69 2.01 -13.57
C ILE A 146 -18.48 1.10 -14.52
N LYS A 147 -19.12 1.72 -15.52
CA LYS A 147 -19.85 1.00 -16.57
C LYS A 147 -18.92 0.02 -17.26
N LYS A 148 -19.43 -1.16 -17.65
CA LYS A 148 -18.60 -2.29 -18.11
C LYS A 148 -17.70 -1.91 -19.29
N GLU A 149 -18.20 -1.09 -20.19
CA GLU A 149 -17.56 -0.53 -21.38
C GLU A 149 -16.48 0.52 -21.08
N GLU A 150 -16.53 1.17 -19.91
CA GLU A 150 -15.54 2.15 -19.44
C GLU A 150 -14.45 1.50 -18.56
N ARG A 151 -14.58 0.21 -18.22
CA ARG A 151 -13.65 -0.47 -17.33
C ARG A 151 -12.29 -0.67 -18.00
N ILE A 152 -11.23 -0.37 -17.27
CA ILE A 152 -9.86 -0.66 -17.67
C ILE A 152 -9.40 -2.01 -17.12
N SER A 153 -8.29 -2.52 -17.65
CA SER A 153 -7.70 -3.76 -17.14
C SER A 153 -7.36 -3.63 -15.66
N ARG A 154 -7.69 -4.67 -14.88
CA ARG A 154 -7.37 -4.70 -13.46
C ARG A 154 -5.87 -4.71 -13.28
N THR A 155 -5.38 -3.68 -12.60
CA THR A 155 -3.97 -3.47 -12.29
C THR A 155 -3.87 -3.16 -10.82
N ARG A 156 -2.86 -3.72 -10.18
CA ARG A 156 -2.51 -3.38 -8.81
C ARG A 156 -1.25 -2.55 -8.88
N ILE A 157 -1.25 -1.43 -8.17
CA ILE A 157 -0.14 -0.51 -8.05
C ILE A 157 0.54 -0.83 -6.72
N ASP A 158 1.84 -1.09 -6.76
CA ASP A 158 2.60 -1.48 -5.58
C ASP A 158 2.55 -0.36 -4.53
N LEU A 159 2.84 0.87 -4.95
CA LEU A 159 2.91 2.05 -4.09
C LEU A 159 2.19 3.23 -4.72
N VAL A 160 1.36 3.93 -3.94
CA VAL A 160 0.88 5.27 -4.29
C VAL A 160 1.71 6.28 -3.52
N VAL A 161 2.36 7.19 -4.24
CA VAL A 161 3.34 8.14 -3.68
C VAL A 161 2.91 9.57 -3.99
N VAL A 162 3.10 10.48 -3.03
CA VAL A 162 2.94 11.92 -3.23
C VAL A 162 4.31 12.58 -3.20
N ASP A 163 4.60 13.44 -4.18
CA ASP A 163 5.75 14.35 -4.14
C ASP A 163 5.33 15.63 -3.41
N THR A 164 5.98 15.91 -2.29
CA THR A 164 5.73 17.10 -1.46
C THR A 164 6.25 18.37 -2.12
N GLN A 165 7.14 18.24 -3.11
CA GLN A 165 7.56 19.36 -3.94
C GLN A 165 6.52 19.66 -5.01
N LYS A 166 6.25 20.95 -5.19
CA LYS A 166 5.38 21.43 -6.27
C LYS A 166 6.08 21.29 -7.61
N ASN A 167 5.35 20.80 -8.60
CA ASN A 167 5.74 20.80 -10.01
C ASN A 167 5.66 22.23 -10.59
N ASP A 168 6.00 22.38 -11.88
CA ASP A 168 6.00 23.68 -12.57
C ASP A 168 4.62 24.37 -12.62
N LYS A 169 3.53 23.64 -12.33
CA LYS A 169 2.16 24.16 -12.24
C LYS A 169 1.76 24.54 -10.81
N GLY A 170 2.64 24.39 -9.83
CA GLY A 170 2.32 24.62 -8.43
C GLY A 170 1.52 23.49 -7.78
N GLU A 171 1.50 22.30 -8.39
CA GLU A 171 0.76 21.11 -7.93
C GLU A 171 1.72 20.04 -7.39
N ASN A 172 1.25 19.22 -6.45
CA ASN A 172 1.95 18.06 -5.92
C ASN A 172 1.62 16.83 -6.76
N ASP A 173 2.64 16.24 -7.40
CA ASP A 173 2.43 15.07 -8.25
C ASP A 173 2.04 13.84 -7.42
N ILE A 174 1.04 13.08 -7.91
CA ILE A 174 0.76 11.72 -7.44
C ILE A 174 1.47 10.75 -8.38
N TYR A 175 2.26 9.85 -7.81
CA TYR A 175 2.95 8.80 -8.54
C TYR A 175 2.30 7.43 -8.30
N LEU A 176 2.06 6.71 -9.39
CA LEU A 176 1.77 5.28 -9.41
C LEU A 176 3.10 4.53 -9.49
N GLY A 177 3.55 4.03 -8.35
CA GLY A 177 4.82 3.36 -8.16
C GLY A 177 4.75 1.89 -8.54
N GLU A 178 5.69 1.47 -9.37
CA GLU A 178 5.99 0.07 -9.70
C GLU A 178 7.36 -0.28 -9.13
N LEU A 179 7.45 -1.36 -8.35
CA LEU A 179 8.71 -1.83 -7.75
C LEU A 179 9.27 -3.00 -8.57
N LYS A 180 10.56 -2.93 -8.91
CA LYS A 180 11.32 -4.05 -9.46
C LYS A 180 12.55 -4.30 -8.60
N VAL A 181 12.71 -5.55 -8.15
CA VAL A 181 13.79 -5.94 -7.26
C VAL A 181 14.65 -7.02 -7.90
N GLY A 182 15.95 -6.75 -7.98
CA GLY A 182 16.96 -7.71 -8.40
C GLY A 182 16.70 -8.38 -9.76
N MET A 183 17.16 -9.62 -9.89
CA MET A 183 17.04 -10.42 -11.13
C MET A 183 15.68 -11.09 -11.30
N ASP A 184 14.91 -11.26 -10.21
CA ASP A 184 13.58 -11.89 -10.22
C ASP A 184 12.57 -11.07 -11.05
N ALA A 185 12.81 -9.76 -11.17
CA ALA A 185 12.05 -8.84 -12.00
C ALA A 185 12.05 -9.17 -13.50
N ILE A 186 13.00 -9.98 -13.99
CA ILE A 186 13.23 -10.24 -15.42
C ILE A 186 12.37 -11.41 -15.94
N GLY A 187 11.91 -12.31 -15.04
CA GLY A 187 11.20 -13.54 -15.38
C GLY A 187 9.69 -13.53 -15.17
N GLY A 188 9.10 -12.41 -14.74
CA GLY A 188 7.68 -12.32 -14.40
C GLY A 188 6.74 -12.52 -15.60
N LYS A 189 5.56 -13.11 -15.36
CA LYS A 189 4.51 -13.33 -16.40
C LYS A 189 3.95 -12.02 -17.00
N SER A 190 4.08 -10.91 -16.27
CA SER A 190 3.75 -9.54 -16.70
C SER A 190 5.01 -8.69 -16.58
N GLY A 191 5.66 -8.40 -17.70
CA GLY A 191 6.87 -7.56 -17.75
C GLY A 191 6.55 -6.08 -17.58
N ILE A 192 7.59 -5.24 -17.43
CA ILE A 192 7.46 -3.79 -17.25
C ILE A 192 6.61 -3.11 -18.33
N VAL A 193 6.62 -3.63 -19.56
CA VAL A 193 5.81 -3.15 -20.69
C VAL A 193 4.31 -3.24 -20.40
N ASP A 194 3.83 -4.36 -19.84
CA ASP A 194 2.41 -4.56 -19.49
C ASP A 194 1.99 -3.60 -18.37
N HIS A 195 2.86 -3.38 -17.38
CA HIS A 195 2.62 -2.40 -16.32
C HIS A 195 2.55 -0.96 -16.85
N ILE A 196 3.39 -0.59 -17.81
CA ILE A 196 3.35 0.71 -18.48
C ILE A 196 2.02 0.89 -19.23
N GLU A 197 1.60 -0.09 -20.05
CA GLU A 197 0.34 -0.02 -20.80
C GLU A 197 -0.89 0.08 -19.88
N LYS A 198 -0.90 -0.71 -18.81
CA LYS A 198 -1.96 -0.71 -17.81
C LYS A 198 -2.03 0.61 -17.05
N THR A 199 -0.88 1.14 -16.65
CA THR A 199 -0.77 2.44 -15.96
C THR A 199 -1.17 3.58 -16.89
N ASN A 200 -0.80 3.52 -18.18
CA ASN A 200 -1.24 4.48 -19.20
C ASN A 200 -2.77 4.54 -19.31
N LYS A 201 -3.44 3.37 -19.37
CA LYS A 201 -4.90 3.29 -19.45
C LYS A 201 -5.58 3.94 -18.23
N LEU A 202 -4.97 3.84 -17.06
CA LEU A 202 -5.44 4.54 -15.86
C LEU A 202 -5.23 6.05 -15.99
N ILE A 203 -4.00 6.50 -16.28
CA ILE A 203 -3.65 7.93 -16.41
C ILE A 203 -4.50 8.64 -17.46
N ARG A 204 -4.85 7.95 -18.56
CA ARG A 204 -5.69 8.49 -19.64
C ARG A 204 -7.18 8.51 -19.33
N SER A 205 -7.62 7.98 -18.19
CA SER A 205 -9.04 7.97 -17.80
C SER A 205 -9.30 9.07 -16.77
N PRO A 206 -9.95 10.19 -17.15
CA PRO A 206 -10.25 11.28 -16.21
C PRO A 206 -11.03 10.81 -14.99
N LYS A 207 -11.92 9.84 -15.18
CA LYS A 207 -12.70 9.21 -14.10
C LYS A 207 -11.81 8.41 -13.15
N ALA A 208 -10.84 7.66 -13.65
CA ALA A 208 -9.91 6.92 -12.81
C ALA A 208 -8.98 7.86 -12.03
N CYS A 209 -8.49 8.92 -12.68
CA CYS A 209 -7.67 9.95 -12.05
C CYS A 209 -8.42 10.68 -10.92
N ALA A 210 -9.68 11.07 -11.17
CA ALA A 210 -10.53 11.70 -10.16
C ALA A 210 -10.82 10.78 -8.97
N ILE A 211 -10.98 9.47 -9.20
CA ILE A 211 -11.14 8.47 -8.12
C ILE A 211 -9.84 8.36 -7.32
N LEU A 212 -8.68 8.22 -7.98
CA LEU A 212 -7.38 8.13 -7.32
C LEU A 212 -7.12 9.38 -6.46
N ARG A 213 -7.34 10.58 -6.99
CA ARG A 213 -7.16 11.83 -6.24
C ARG A 213 -8.01 11.85 -4.96
N LYS A 214 -9.31 11.53 -5.07
CA LYS A 214 -10.21 11.44 -3.90
C LYS A 214 -9.78 10.38 -2.90
N ASP A 215 -9.31 9.23 -3.38
CA ASP A 215 -8.77 8.18 -2.51
C ASP A 215 -7.53 8.70 -1.76
N VAL A 216 -6.56 9.31 -2.44
CA VAL A 216 -5.34 9.88 -1.83
C VAL A 216 -5.68 10.96 -0.80
N GLU A 217 -6.55 11.92 -1.13
CA GLU A 217 -6.99 12.97 -0.20
C GLU A 217 -7.63 12.37 1.06
N SER A 218 -8.52 11.38 0.89
CA SER A 218 -9.19 10.71 2.00
C SER A 218 -8.20 9.92 2.86
N ILE A 219 -7.28 9.19 2.24
CA ILE A 219 -6.25 8.41 2.92
C ILE A 219 -5.32 9.31 3.74
N ILE A 220 -4.79 10.38 3.14
CA ILE A 220 -3.93 11.35 3.83
C ILE A 220 -4.64 11.91 5.06
N ARG A 221 -5.88 12.40 4.89
CA ARG A 221 -6.66 12.97 6.00
C ARG A 221 -6.88 11.95 7.12
N GLN A 222 -7.30 10.73 6.79
CA GLN A 222 -7.70 9.74 7.79
C GLN A 222 -6.51 9.05 8.46
N LYS A 223 -5.48 8.67 7.71
CA LYS A 223 -4.22 8.15 8.29
C LYS A 223 -3.49 9.25 9.07
N GLY A 224 -3.53 10.50 8.61
CA GLY A 224 -3.04 11.67 9.34
C GLY A 224 -3.74 11.87 10.69
N ALA A 225 -5.07 11.78 10.73
CA ALA A 225 -5.85 11.84 11.97
C ALA A 225 -5.56 10.69 12.96
N LEU A 226 -5.00 9.58 12.48
CA LEU A 226 -4.53 8.45 13.29
C LEU A 226 -3.03 8.58 13.66
N GLY A 227 -2.37 9.64 13.19
CA GLY A 227 -0.93 9.88 13.37
C GLY A 227 -0.07 8.79 12.74
N LEU A 228 -0.50 8.24 11.60
CA LEU A 228 0.29 7.31 10.79
C LEU A 228 1.23 8.03 9.80
N PHE A 229 1.05 9.34 9.64
CA PHE A 229 1.99 10.20 8.92
C PHE A 229 2.63 11.19 9.88
N GLU A 230 3.89 11.52 9.60
CA GLU A 230 4.61 12.61 10.24
C GLU A 230 4.66 13.84 9.33
N GLY A 231 5.00 15.01 9.88
CA GLY A 231 5.10 16.26 9.13
C GLY A 231 3.76 16.93 8.84
N ASP A 232 3.82 18.11 8.22
CA ASP A 232 2.64 18.89 7.84
C ASP A 232 2.18 18.50 6.43
N TYR A 233 0.94 18.01 6.35
CA TYR A 233 0.27 17.64 5.11
C TYR A 233 -0.84 18.64 4.73
N THR A 234 -0.91 19.78 5.41
CA THR A 234 -1.82 20.87 5.04
C THR A 234 -1.32 21.59 3.79
N GLY A 235 -2.24 22.12 2.98
CA GLY A 235 -1.88 22.90 1.78
C GLY A 235 -1.36 22.11 0.58
N LEU A 236 -1.41 20.78 0.61
CA LEU A 236 -1.14 19.94 -0.57
C LEU A 236 -2.13 20.27 -1.69
N ASN A 237 -1.58 20.57 -2.87
CA ASN A 237 -2.37 20.85 -4.08
C ASN A 237 -2.18 19.71 -5.07
N LEU A 238 -2.86 18.58 -4.86
CA LEU A 238 -2.63 17.38 -5.67
C LEU A 238 -2.95 17.60 -7.15
N SER A 239 -2.05 17.15 -8.02
CA SER A 239 -2.23 17.14 -9.48
C SER A 239 -3.42 16.26 -9.87
N ASP A 240 -4.18 16.71 -10.87
CA ASP A 240 -5.29 15.96 -11.45
C ASP A 240 -4.83 14.73 -12.24
N THR A 241 -3.60 14.74 -12.74
CA THR A 241 -3.08 13.66 -13.60
C THR A 241 -1.90 12.99 -12.90
N PRO A 242 -2.04 11.71 -12.49
CA PRO A 242 -0.94 11.00 -11.88
C PRO A 242 0.16 10.69 -12.90
N ARG A 243 1.37 10.46 -12.39
CA ARG A 243 2.56 10.07 -13.17
C ARG A 243 2.99 8.68 -12.76
N MET A 244 3.83 8.04 -13.58
CA MET A 244 4.42 6.76 -13.21
C MET A 244 5.77 6.98 -12.50
N MET A 245 6.02 6.20 -11.46
CA MET A 245 7.32 6.07 -10.82
C MET A 245 7.77 4.61 -10.96
N LEU A 246 9.00 4.39 -11.39
CA LEU A 246 9.62 3.08 -11.44
C LEU A 246 10.74 3.03 -10.40
N ILE A 247 10.58 2.17 -9.40
CA ILE A 247 11.51 1.99 -8.31
C ILE A 247 12.34 0.73 -8.60
N LEU A 248 13.64 0.91 -8.77
CA LEU A 248 14.59 -0.12 -9.15
C LEU A 248 15.49 -0.43 -7.97
N ALA A 249 15.21 -1.54 -7.29
CA ALA A 249 15.91 -1.96 -6.08
C ALA A 249 17.00 -2.99 -6.38
N TYR A 250 18.24 -2.70 -5.99
CA TYR A 250 19.42 -3.51 -6.28
C TYR A 250 20.31 -3.67 -5.04
N ARG A 251 21.14 -4.73 -5.02
CA ARG A 251 22.12 -5.02 -3.94
C ARG A 251 23.55 -5.12 -4.44
N GLY A 252 23.76 -4.89 -5.73
CA GLY A 252 25.07 -4.97 -6.36
C GLY A 252 25.03 -4.57 -7.82
N SER A 253 26.21 -4.55 -8.44
CA SER A 253 26.37 -4.09 -9.83
C SER A 253 25.67 -4.98 -10.85
N GLU A 254 25.54 -6.28 -10.59
CA GLU A 254 24.88 -7.21 -11.51
C GLU A 254 23.38 -6.94 -11.60
N GLU A 255 22.68 -6.90 -10.45
CA GLU A 255 21.26 -6.55 -10.38
C GLU A 255 21.01 -5.16 -10.97
N ARG A 256 21.86 -4.18 -10.66
CA ARG A 256 21.74 -2.84 -11.20
C ARG A 256 21.79 -2.83 -12.74
N ARG A 257 22.77 -3.50 -13.36
CA ARG A 257 22.87 -3.60 -14.83
C ARG A 257 21.64 -4.25 -15.45
N ALA A 258 21.07 -5.24 -14.78
CA ALA A 258 19.88 -5.90 -15.29
C ALA A 258 18.64 -5.01 -15.21
N LEU A 259 18.52 -4.22 -14.14
CA LEU A 259 17.46 -3.22 -13.97
C LEU A 259 17.63 -2.01 -14.90
N GLU A 260 18.85 -1.66 -15.31
CA GLU A 260 19.09 -0.61 -16.34
C GLU A 260 18.41 -0.99 -17.67
N LYS A 261 18.36 -2.29 -18.00
CA LYS A 261 17.61 -2.78 -19.17
C LYS A 261 16.10 -2.57 -18.99
N GLN A 262 15.56 -2.85 -17.80
CA GLN A 262 14.16 -2.60 -17.48
C GLN A 262 13.82 -1.10 -17.51
N GLU A 263 14.71 -0.24 -17.02
CA GLU A 263 14.57 1.22 -17.11
C GLU A 263 14.42 1.66 -18.58
N LYS A 264 15.33 1.19 -19.44
CA LYS A 264 15.31 1.54 -20.86
C LYS A 264 14.02 1.08 -21.54
N GLU A 265 13.62 -0.17 -21.33
CA GLU A 265 12.38 -0.74 -21.86
C GLU A 265 11.15 0.07 -21.39
N ALA A 266 11.11 0.46 -20.12
CA ALA A 266 10.03 1.29 -19.57
C ALA A 266 9.96 2.68 -20.23
N ARG A 267 11.11 3.35 -20.39
CA ARG A 267 11.17 4.68 -21.02
C ARG A 267 10.77 4.64 -22.48
N ASP A 268 11.29 3.66 -23.23
CA ASP A 268 10.98 3.48 -24.65
C ASP A 268 9.49 3.20 -24.85
N LYS A 269 8.90 2.33 -24.01
CA LYS A 269 7.46 2.04 -24.06
C LYS A 269 6.62 3.24 -23.65
N ALA A 270 6.97 3.93 -22.56
CA ALA A 270 6.24 5.13 -22.12
C ALA A 270 6.23 6.21 -23.22
N LYS A 271 7.37 6.42 -23.88
CA LYS A 271 7.48 7.33 -25.04
C LYS A 271 6.60 6.89 -26.20
N ALA A 272 6.63 5.60 -26.57
CA ALA A 272 5.79 5.07 -27.65
C ALA A 272 4.29 5.20 -27.34
N GLU A 273 3.92 5.10 -26.06
CA GLU A 273 2.57 5.29 -25.53
C GLU A 273 2.20 6.78 -25.31
N GLY A 274 3.08 7.73 -25.65
CA GLY A 274 2.85 9.16 -25.46
C GLY A 274 2.68 9.59 -24.00
N MET A 275 3.24 8.83 -23.06
CA MET A 275 3.23 9.15 -21.63
C MET A 275 4.35 10.12 -21.28
N ALA A 276 4.17 10.86 -20.19
CA ALA A 276 5.31 11.50 -19.52
C ALA A 276 6.33 10.42 -19.12
N ALA A 277 7.62 10.75 -19.23
CA ALA A 277 8.67 9.82 -18.84
C ALA A 277 8.49 9.40 -17.37
N PRO A 278 8.55 8.10 -17.04
CA PRO A 278 8.50 7.64 -15.66
C PRO A 278 9.62 8.27 -14.84
N LEU A 279 9.32 8.63 -13.60
CA LEU A 279 10.34 9.01 -12.62
C LEU A 279 11.07 7.75 -12.19
N ILE A 280 12.39 7.70 -12.38
CA ILE A 280 13.20 6.54 -12.01
C ILE A 280 13.83 6.80 -10.65
N VAL A 281 13.58 5.89 -9.71
CA VAL A 281 14.15 5.91 -8.36
C VAL A 281 15.00 4.66 -8.19
N TRP A 282 16.29 4.86 -7.99
CA TRP A 282 17.23 3.79 -7.67
C TRP A 282 17.26 3.59 -6.15
N HIS A 283 17.04 2.36 -5.69
CA HIS A 283 17.02 2.02 -4.27
C HIS A 283 18.09 0.97 -3.98
N ASP A 284 19.01 1.27 -3.07
CA ASP A 284 19.96 0.28 -2.58
C ASP A 284 19.27 -0.58 -1.51
N ALA A 285 18.92 -1.80 -1.87
CA ALA A 285 18.20 -2.74 -1.01
C ALA A 285 19.08 -3.36 0.09
N LEU A 286 20.38 -3.04 0.14
CA LEU A 286 21.22 -3.34 1.31
C LEU A 286 21.00 -2.35 2.45
N ILE A 287 20.41 -1.19 2.17
CA ILE A 287 20.04 -0.20 3.19
C ILE A 287 18.73 -0.66 3.84
N THR A 288 18.83 -1.48 4.88
CA THR A 288 17.70 -1.74 5.77
C THR A 288 17.58 -0.61 6.78
N LEU A 289 16.34 -0.11 6.97
CA LEU A 289 16.05 0.79 8.07
C LEU A 289 16.30 0.00 9.37
N LYS A 290 17.15 0.53 10.25
CA LYS A 290 17.26 -0.01 11.61
C LYS A 290 15.93 0.28 12.32
N VAL A 291 15.15 -0.77 12.53
CA VAL A 291 13.95 -0.77 13.38
C VAL A 291 14.35 -0.63 14.84
#